data_AF-A0A183G102-F1
#
_entry.id   AF-A0A183G102-F1
#
_cell.length_a   1.000
_cell.length_b   1.000
_cell.length_c   1.000
_cell.angle_alpha   90.00
_cell.angle_beta   90.00
_cell.angle_gamma   90.00
#
_symmetry.space_group_name_H-M   'P 1'
#
loop_
_entity.id
_entity.type
_entity.pdbx_description
1 polymer ?
#
loop_
_entity_poly.entity_id
_entity_poly.type
_entity_poly.pdbx_seq_one_letter_code
_entity_poly.pdbx_strand_id
1 'polypeptide(L)'
;MESFEVTSLHTNVSNECALEAHHTSVNMHGLTVSQVMELLKECLQCNIFRWAGEYYKQISGLAMSQRLAPVLAVAFMSKVEGPVLERMPSIYCRYIDDCFVICPTQLGMDTCLDLLNRQPKHIKFTRERPTENWLAFLNVQVHLSDGICRTRWYRKPTNRNIIVHCTSAHPTSMKKAVVQNPYCSRGLF
;
A
#
# COMPACT_ATOMS: atom_id res chain seq x y z
N MET A 1 4.93 18.89 4.41
CA MET A 1 4.49 17.48 4.58
C MET A 1 3.33 17.26 3.64
N GLU A 2 3.32 16.17 2.89
CA GLU A 2 2.20 15.75 2.03
C GLU A 2 2.07 14.23 2.10
N SER A 3 0.88 13.70 1.82
CA SER A 3 0.67 12.27 1.65
C SER A 3 0.41 11.96 0.18
N PHE A 4 0.96 10.84 -0.29
CA PHE A 4 0.73 10.33 -1.63
C PHE A 4 0.08 8.96 -1.55
N GLU A 5 -1.00 8.76 -2.29
CA GLU A 5 -1.74 7.48 -2.33
C GLU A 5 -1.73 6.93 -3.75
N VAL A 6 -1.37 5.65 -3.89
CA VAL A 6 -1.41 4.96 -5.20
C VAL A 6 -2.84 4.62 -5.58
N THR A 7 -3.28 5.08 -6.75
CA THR A 7 -4.59 4.71 -7.28
C THR A 7 -4.62 3.23 -7.65
N SER A 8 -5.45 2.46 -6.94
CA SER A 8 -5.78 1.06 -7.23
C SER A 8 -4.54 0.19 -7.46
N LEU A 9 -3.61 0.19 -6.49
CA LEU A 9 -2.32 -0.50 -6.58
C LEU A 9 -2.45 -1.94 -7.08
N HIS A 10 -3.26 -2.77 -6.40
CA HIS A 10 -3.38 -4.19 -6.72
C HIS A 10 -3.90 -4.45 -8.14
N THR A 11 -4.83 -3.65 -8.66
CA THR A 11 -5.36 -3.87 -10.01
C THR A 11 -4.41 -3.39 -11.10
N ASN A 12 -3.52 -2.46 -10.76
CA ASN A 12 -2.65 -1.83 -11.74
C ASN A 12 -1.27 -2.50 -11.81
N VAL A 13 -0.77 -3.15 -10.77
CA VAL A 13 0.53 -3.85 -10.83
C VAL A 13 0.50 -4.99 -11.85
N SER A 14 1.34 -4.89 -12.89
CA SER A 14 1.56 -6.02 -13.81
C SER A 14 2.31 -7.15 -13.10
N ASN A 15 1.87 -8.39 -13.35
CA ASN A 15 2.52 -9.61 -12.84
C ASN A 15 4.00 -9.66 -13.23
N GLU A 16 4.34 -9.22 -14.44
CA GLU A 16 5.72 -9.20 -14.94
C GLU A 16 6.60 -8.20 -14.17
N CYS A 17 6.06 -7.01 -13.89
CA CYS A 17 6.78 -6.00 -13.10
C CYS A 17 6.96 -6.41 -11.64
N ALA A 18 6.00 -7.14 -11.07
CA ALA A 18 6.10 -7.67 -9.71
C ALA A 18 7.15 -8.79 -9.61
N LEU A 19 7.27 -9.61 -10.65
CA LEU A 19 8.27 -10.67 -10.78
C LEU A 19 9.70 -10.10 -10.93
N GLU A 20 9.89 -9.04 -11.70
CA GLU A 20 11.19 -8.35 -11.85
C GLU A 20 11.67 -7.66 -10.56
N ALA A 21 10.78 -7.35 -9.61
CA ALA A 21 11.16 -6.69 -8.36
C ALA A 21 11.85 -7.65 -7.37
N HIS A 22 11.84 -8.97 -7.62
CA HIS A 22 12.51 -9.99 -6.82
C HIS A 22 13.98 -10.18 -7.22
N HIS A 23 14.85 -9.25 -6.85
CA HIS A 23 16.31 -9.41 -6.99
C HIS A 23 17.10 -9.28 -5.68
N THR A 24 16.44 -9.02 -4.56
CA THR A 24 17.09 -9.01 -3.25
C THR A 24 17.22 -10.41 -2.67
N SER A 25 18.28 -10.62 -1.89
CA SER A 25 18.73 -11.87 -1.27
C SER A 25 17.65 -12.57 -0.42
N VAL A 26 16.75 -13.30 -1.06
CA VAL A 26 15.79 -14.18 -0.38
C VAL A 26 16.48 -15.53 -0.16
N ASN A 27 16.31 -16.11 1.04
CA ASN A 27 16.68 -17.50 1.26
C ASN A 27 15.81 -18.38 0.36
N MET A 28 16.42 -18.94 -0.68
CA MET A 28 15.70 -19.73 -1.67
C MET A 28 15.34 -21.14 -1.18
N HIS A 29 15.73 -21.53 0.04
CA HIS A 29 15.44 -22.85 0.62
C HIS A 29 15.81 -24.02 -0.32
N GLY A 30 16.88 -23.86 -1.10
CA GLY A 30 17.35 -24.86 -2.06
C GLY A 30 16.73 -24.77 -3.47
N LEU A 31 15.80 -23.83 -3.71
CA LEU A 31 15.27 -23.54 -5.04
C LEU A 31 16.19 -22.60 -5.83
N THR A 32 16.14 -22.70 -7.15
CA THR A 32 16.76 -21.72 -8.04
C THR A 32 15.81 -20.53 -8.26
N VAL A 33 16.37 -19.37 -8.63
CA VAL A 33 15.57 -18.19 -9.00
C VAL A 33 14.54 -18.56 -10.08
N SER A 34 14.93 -19.34 -11.09
CA SER A 34 14.03 -19.78 -12.16
C SER A 34 12.83 -20.56 -11.64
N GLN A 35 13.05 -21.49 -10.70
CA GLN A 35 11.97 -22.30 -10.12
C GLN A 35 11.01 -21.45 -9.29
N VAL A 36 11.54 -20.50 -8.50
CA VAL A 36 10.70 -19.57 -7.73
C VAL A 36 9.87 -18.70 -8.65
N MET A 37 10.46 -18.19 -9.74
CA MET A 37 9.77 -17.36 -10.72
C MET A 37 8.67 -18.14 -11.45
N GLU A 38 8.91 -19.40 -11.77
CA GLU A 38 7.90 -20.29 -12.36
C GLU A 38 6.74 -20.53 -11.39
N LEU A 39 7.03 -20.84 -10.12
CA LEU A 39 6.00 -21.00 -9.09
C LEU A 39 5.17 -19.73 -8.87
N LEU A 40 5.83 -18.55 -8.84
CA LEU A 40 5.15 -17.27 -8.72
C LEU A 40 4.25 -17.01 -9.93
N LYS A 41 4.72 -17.31 -11.14
CA LYS A 41 3.93 -17.18 -12.37
C LYS A 41 2.68 -18.07 -12.33
N GLU A 42 2.82 -19.32 -11.94
CA GLU A 42 1.68 -20.24 -11.78
C GLU A 42 0.70 -19.72 -10.73
N CYS A 43 1.19 -19.30 -9.56
CA CYS A 43 0.34 -18.70 -8.53
C CYS A 43 -0.46 -17.50 -9.05
N LEU A 44 0.17 -16.61 -9.83
CA LEU A 44 -0.46 -15.43 -10.40
C LEU A 44 -1.43 -15.76 -11.55
N GLN A 45 -1.33 -16.93 -12.17
CA GLN A 45 -2.28 -17.39 -13.18
C GLN A 45 -3.52 -18.05 -12.58
N CYS A 46 -3.45 -18.55 -11.34
CA CYS A 46 -4.55 -19.18 -10.61
C CYS A 46 -5.57 -18.16 -10.02
N ASN A 47 -6.04 -17.23 -10.85
CA ASN A 47 -6.92 -16.14 -10.43
C ASN A 47 -8.32 -16.23 -11.06
N ILE A 48 -9.07 -17.27 -10.68
CA ILE A 48 -10.45 -17.48 -11.11
C ILE A 48 -11.40 -17.06 -9.98
N PHE A 49 -12.41 -16.25 -10.30
CA PHE A 49 -13.45 -15.85 -9.37
C PHE A 49 -14.84 -15.99 -10.01
N ARG A 50 -15.88 -16.04 -9.18
CA ARG A 50 -17.27 -16.17 -9.63
C ARG A 50 -18.03 -14.87 -9.38
N TRP A 51 -18.69 -14.34 -10.40
CA TRP A 51 -19.54 -13.16 -10.30
C TRP A 51 -20.82 -13.38 -11.11
N ALA A 52 -21.97 -13.02 -10.53
CA ALA A 52 -23.29 -13.22 -11.15
C ALA A 52 -23.57 -14.65 -11.68
N GLY A 53 -22.99 -15.68 -11.04
CA GLY A 53 -23.14 -17.09 -11.45
C GLY A 53 -22.09 -17.57 -12.45
N GLU A 54 -21.37 -16.66 -13.10
CA GLU A 54 -20.38 -16.95 -14.13
C GLU A 54 -18.95 -16.93 -13.58
N TYR A 55 -18.07 -17.73 -14.20
CA TYR A 55 -16.65 -17.79 -13.85
C TYR A 55 -15.82 -16.86 -14.73
N TYR A 56 -14.96 -16.07 -14.09
CA TYR A 56 -14.06 -15.12 -14.74
C TYR A 56 -12.63 -15.39 -14.31
N LYS A 57 -11.70 -15.20 -15.25
CA LYS A 57 -10.26 -15.21 -14.98
C LYS A 57 -9.76 -13.78 -14.98
N GLN A 58 -9.06 -13.38 -13.92
CA GLN A 58 -8.38 -12.09 -13.88
C GLN A 58 -7.20 -12.12 -14.85
N ILE A 59 -7.23 -11.21 -15.84
CA ILE A 59 -6.20 -11.12 -16.89
C ILE A 59 -5.06 -10.16 -16.54
N SER A 60 -5.28 -9.26 -15.56
CA SER A 60 -4.31 -8.23 -15.17
C SER A 60 -4.51 -7.82 -13.70
N GLY A 61 -3.44 -7.36 -13.08
CA GLY A 61 -3.41 -7.04 -11.65
C GLY A 61 -3.14 -8.25 -10.75
N LEU A 62 -2.82 -7.93 -9.50
CA LEU A 62 -2.71 -8.86 -8.38
C LEU A 62 -4.09 -9.08 -7.77
N ALA A 63 -4.52 -10.33 -7.67
CA ALA A 63 -5.77 -10.65 -6.99
C ALA A 63 -5.65 -10.35 -5.49
N MET A 64 -6.48 -9.44 -4.97
CA MET A 64 -6.39 -8.94 -3.58
C MET A 64 -6.51 -10.05 -2.51
N SER A 65 -7.16 -11.17 -2.84
CA SER A 65 -7.30 -12.31 -1.93
C SER A 65 -6.09 -13.25 -1.93
N GLN A 66 -5.10 -13.04 -2.81
CA GLN A 66 -3.90 -13.86 -2.85
C GLN A 66 -2.94 -13.47 -1.74
N ARG A 67 -2.38 -14.46 -1.04
CA ARG A 67 -1.40 -14.23 0.02
C ARG A 67 -0.10 -13.57 -0.48
N LEU A 68 0.21 -13.74 -1.77
CA LEU A 68 1.39 -13.14 -2.40
C LEU A 68 1.15 -11.69 -2.84
N ALA A 69 -0.10 -11.26 -3.03
CA ALA A 69 -0.41 -9.94 -3.56
C ALA A 69 0.17 -8.78 -2.72
N PRO A 70 0.11 -8.78 -1.37
CA PRO A 70 0.73 -7.74 -0.57
C PRO A 70 2.25 -7.68 -0.71
N VAL A 71 2.92 -8.83 -0.74
CA VAL A 71 4.39 -8.91 -0.84
C VAL A 71 4.86 -8.40 -2.20
N LEU A 72 4.19 -8.84 -3.28
CA LEU A 72 4.48 -8.40 -4.64
C LEU A 72 4.20 -6.91 -4.83
N ALA A 73 3.12 -6.38 -4.23
CA ALA A 73 2.82 -4.96 -4.23
C ALA A 73 3.90 -4.14 -3.52
N VAL A 74 4.41 -4.61 -2.36
CA VAL A 74 5.50 -3.95 -1.63
C VAL A 74 6.81 -3.98 -2.44
N ALA A 75 7.13 -5.11 -3.07
CA ALA A 75 8.33 -5.24 -3.91
C ALA A 75 8.26 -4.29 -5.12
N PHE A 76 7.11 -4.26 -5.80
CA PHE A 76 6.86 -3.32 -6.89
C PHE A 76 7.01 -1.85 -6.45
N MET A 77 6.41 -1.49 -5.31
CA MET A 77 6.52 -0.15 -4.74
C MET A 77 7.96 0.21 -4.37
N SER A 78 8.77 -0.76 -3.95
CA SER A 78 10.20 -0.55 -3.68
C SER A 78 11.00 -0.15 -4.93
N LYS A 79 10.66 -0.72 -6.09
CA LYS A 79 11.24 -0.31 -7.38
C LYS A 79 10.76 1.09 -7.78
N VAL A 80 9.49 1.41 -7.55
CA VAL A 80 8.88 2.71 -7.88
C VAL A 80 9.43 3.86 -7.05
N GLU A 81 9.70 3.64 -5.75
CA GLU A 81 10.17 4.69 -4.85
C GLU A 81 11.66 5.01 -4.99
N GLY A 82 12.45 4.16 -5.64
CA GLY A 82 13.91 4.31 -5.82
C GLY A 82 14.35 5.73 -6.23
N PRO A 83 13.83 6.29 -7.33
CA PRO A 83 14.19 7.65 -7.77
C PRO A 83 13.83 8.76 -6.78
N VAL A 84 12.82 8.55 -5.93
CA VAL A 84 12.45 9.51 -4.88
C VAL A 84 13.42 9.40 -3.71
N LEU A 85 13.78 8.19 -3.30
CA LEU A 85 14.74 7.96 -2.22
C LEU A 85 16.13 8.52 -2.54
N GLU A 86 16.56 8.44 -3.81
CA GLU A 86 17.81 9.06 -4.29
C GLU A 86 17.87 10.58 -4.08
N ARG A 87 16.71 11.25 -4.04
CA ARG A 87 16.63 12.69 -3.76
C ARG A 87 16.73 13.04 -2.28
N MET A 88 16.76 12.04 -1.41
CA MET A 88 16.85 12.20 0.05
C MET A 88 15.82 13.20 0.60
N PRO A 89 14.51 12.91 0.47
CA PRO A 89 13.50 13.66 1.21
C PRO A 89 13.82 13.61 2.70
N SER A 90 13.44 14.65 3.45
CA SER A 90 13.69 14.72 4.89
C SER A 90 13.06 13.55 5.63
N ILE A 91 11.84 13.16 5.23
CA ILE A 91 11.18 11.94 5.69
C ILE A 91 10.46 11.31 4.49
N TYR A 92 10.60 9.98 4.37
CA TYR A 92 9.79 9.16 3.49
C TYR A 92 9.37 7.91 4.25
N CYS A 93 8.07 7.77 4.50
CA CYS A 93 7.49 6.59 5.13
C CYS A 93 6.40 6.02 4.23
N ARG A 94 6.30 4.70 4.15
CA ARG A 94 5.28 4.04 3.32
C ARG A 94 4.59 2.93 4.08
N TYR A 95 3.27 2.88 3.97
CA TYR A 95 2.41 1.79 4.39
C TYR A 95 1.69 1.24 3.16
N ILE A 96 2.25 0.18 2.55
CA ILE A 96 1.75 -0.43 1.31
C ILE A 96 1.63 0.60 0.16
N ASP A 97 0.45 1.20 -0.01
CA ASP A 97 0.05 2.18 -1.03
C ASP A 97 0.00 3.63 -0.52
N ASP A 98 -0.04 3.84 0.80
CA ASP A 98 -0.02 5.16 1.45
C ASP A 98 1.43 5.59 1.75
N CYS A 99 1.88 6.69 1.15
CA CYS A 99 3.17 7.31 1.42
C CYS A 99 3.02 8.63 2.19
N PHE A 100 3.88 8.85 3.18
CA PHE A 100 4.03 10.10 3.91
C PHE A 100 5.40 10.70 3.60
N VAL A 101 5.41 11.91 3.05
CA VAL A 101 6.64 12.56 2.56
C VAL A 101 6.81 13.94 3.19
N ILE A 102 8.05 14.25 3.57
CA ILE A 102 8.46 15.58 3.99
C ILE A 102 9.67 15.97 3.17
N CYS A 103 9.55 17.11 2.48
CA CYS A 103 10.62 17.74 1.73
C CYS A 103 10.88 19.14 2.30
N PRO A 104 12.13 19.65 2.23
CA PRO A 104 12.46 20.99 2.67
C PRO A 104 11.76 22.10 1.86
N THR A 105 11.45 21.82 0.60
CA THR A 105 10.85 22.79 -0.33
C THR A 105 9.65 22.20 -1.05
N GLN A 106 8.69 23.05 -1.42
CA GLN A 106 7.53 22.64 -2.22
C GLN A 106 7.96 22.13 -3.60
N LEU A 107 8.95 22.76 -4.23
CA LEU A 107 9.51 22.30 -5.50
C LEU A 107 10.09 20.87 -5.38
N GLY A 108 10.77 20.57 -4.27
CA GLY A 108 11.26 19.23 -3.98
C GLY A 108 10.12 18.23 -3.86
N MET A 109 9.03 18.59 -3.19
CA MET A 109 7.82 17.78 -3.06
C MET A 109 7.16 17.51 -4.42
N ASP A 110 6.93 18.56 -5.21
CA ASP A 110 6.30 18.44 -6.53
C ASP A 110 7.15 17.56 -7.46
N THR A 111 8.48 17.71 -7.40
CA THR A 111 9.37 16.85 -8.19
C THR A 111 9.31 15.37 -7.74
N CYS A 112 9.17 15.10 -6.45
CA CYS A 112 8.99 13.72 -5.96
C CYS A 112 7.70 13.11 -6.52
N LEU A 113 6.59 13.86 -6.49
CA LEU A 113 5.32 13.41 -7.06
C LEU A 113 5.42 13.18 -8.57
N ASP A 114 6.12 14.05 -9.29
CA ASP A 114 6.37 13.88 -10.73
C ASP A 114 7.16 12.60 -11.02
N LEU A 115 8.21 12.33 -10.23
CA LEU A 115 9.01 11.10 -10.37
C LEU A 115 8.18 9.83 -10.14
N LEU A 116 7.31 9.85 -9.12
CA LEU A 116 6.38 8.74 -8.85
C LEU A 116 5.36 8.56 -10.00
N ASN A 117 4.93 9.65 -10.64
CA ASN A 117 3.96 9.61 -11.73
C ASN A 117 4.56 9.38 -13.14
N ARG A 118 5.89 9.39 -13.28
CA ARG A 118 6.63 9.02 -14.51
C ARG A 118 6.66 7.51 -14.79
N GLN A 119 6.25 6.70 -13.83
CA GLN A 119 6.13 5.24 -13.91
C GLN A 119 5.12 4.80 -15.00
N PRO A 120 5.11 3.50 -15.41
CA PRO A 120 4.24 3.00 -16.47
C PRO A 120 2.77 3.44 -16.36
N LYS A 121 2.09 3.54 -17.50
CA LYS A 121 0.79 4.21 -17.71
C LYS A 121 -0.31 3.91 -16.67
N HIS A 122 -0.27 2.77 -15.99
CA HIS A 122 -1.31 2.28 -15.10
C HIS A 122 -1.12 2.67 -13.62
N ILE A 123 0.09 3.06 -13.17
CA ILE A 123 0.30 3.54 -11.80
C ILE A 123 0.23 5.05 -11.77
N LYS A 124 -0.66 5.57 -10.92
CA LYS A 124 -0.77 7.00 -10.63
C LYS A 124 -0.82 7.23 -9.14
N PHE A 125 -0.17 8.31 -8.73
CA PHE A 125 -0.16 8.77 -7.36
C PHE A 125 -1.04 10.01 -7.27
N THR A 126 -1.99 9.95 -6.35
CA THR A 126 -2.74 11.12 -5.90
C THR A 126 -1.98 11.79 -4.76
N ARG A 127 -2.24 13.08 -4.54
CA ARG A 127 -1.66 13.83 -3.42
C ARG A 127 -2.74 14.40 -2.53
N GLU A 128 -2.50 14.37 -1.24
CA GLU A 128 -3.28 15.08 -0.24
C GLU A 128 -2.36 16.06 0.49
N ARG A 129 -2.85 17.31 0.59
CA ARG A 129 -2.16 18.42 1.24
C ARG A 129 -2.75 18.68 2.62
N PRO A 130 -1.95 19.20 3.57
CA PRO A 130 -2.47 19.56 4.88
C PRO A 130 -3.59 20.59 4.77
N THR A 131 -4.68 20.36 5.51
CA THR A 131 -5.78 21.32 5.68
C THR A 131 -5.73 21.85 7.11
N GLU A 132 -5.74 23.17 7.28
CA GLU A 132 -5.56 23.80 8.62
C GLU A 132 -4.29 23.31 9.35
N ASN A 133 -3.21 23.09 8.59
CA ASN A 133 -1.94 22.50 9.07
C ASN A 133 -2.01 21.06 9.58
N TRP A 134 -3.13 20.35 9.40
CA TRP A 134 -3.27 18.92 9.71
C TRP A 134 -3.28 18.10 8.43
N LEU A 135 -2.46 17.06 8.36
CA LEU A 135 -2.46 16.09 7.28
C LEU A 135 -3.06 14.77 7.76
N ALA A 136 -4.04 14.23 7.05
CA ALA A 136 -4.52 12.89 7.31
C ALA A 136 -3.52 11.85 6.77
N PHE A 137 -3.19 10.86 7.59
CA PHE A 137 -2.39 9.72 7.18
C PHE A 137 -2.85 8.48 7.96
N LEU A 138 -3.29 7.44 7.25
CA LEU A 138 -3.94 6.26 7.84
C LEU A 138 -5.12 6.65 8.77
N ASN A 139 -5.01 6.33 10.06
CA ASN A 139 -6.01 6.58 11.09
C ASN A 139 -5.65 7.76 12.01
N VAL A 140 -4.67 8.58 11.61
CA VAL A 140 -4.23 9.75 12.39
C VAL A 140 -4.20 11.01 11.54
N GLN A 141 -4.27 12.14 12.22
CA GLN A 141 -3.94 13.45 11.67
C GLN A 141 -2.62 13.91 12.29
N VAL A 142 -1.71 14.35 11.44
CA VAL A 142 -0.36 14.78 11.80
C VAL A 142 -0.27 16.30 11.62
N HIS A 143 0.24 16.98 12.64
CA HIS A 143 0.58 18.40 12.61
C HIS A 143 2.04 18.57 13.00
N LEU A 144 2.81 19.20 12.12
CA LEU A 144 4.22 19.49 12.34
C LEU A 144 4.40 21.01 12.48
N SER A 145 4.83 21.44 13.66
CA SER A 145 5.11 22.85 13.97
C SER A 145 6.35 22.93 14.86
N ASP A 146 7.31 23.78 14.52
CA ASP A 146 8.49 24.08 15.36
C ASP A 146 9.28 22.82 15.79
N GLY A 147 9.38 21.82 14.89
CA GLY A 147 10.05 20.55 15.18
C GLY A 147 9.26 19.59 16.08
N ILE A 148 8.06 19.98 16.53
CA ILE A 148 7.17 19.13 17.34
C ILE A 148 6.14 18.46 16.43
N CYS A 149 6.07 17.13 16.51
CA CYS A 149 5.02 16.34 15.87
C CYS A 149 3.86 16.16 16.86
N ARG A 150 2.69 16.67 16.50
CA ARG A 150 1.43 16.41 17.21
C ARG A 150 0.58 15.48 16.37
N THR A 151 0.03 14.45 17.00
CA THR A 151 -0.89 13.52 16.35
C THR A 151 -2.22 13.49 17.08
N ARG A 152 -3.30 13.30 16.33
CA ARG A 152 -4.64 13.04 16.88
C ARG A 152 -5.33 11.95 16.07
N TRP A 153 -6.28 11.27 16.70
CA TRP A 153 -7.10 10.28 16.00
C TRP A 153 -7.88 10.93 14.87
N TYR A 154 -7.84 10.28 13.71
CA TYR A 154 -8.60 10.71 12.55
C TYR A 154 -9.36 9.53 11.96
N ARG A 155 -10.62 9.77 11.64
CA ARG A 155 -11.47 8.78 11.01
C ARG A 155 -11.82 9.29 9.62
N LYS A 156 -11.33 8.59 8.59
CA LYS A 156 -11.66 8.92 7.20
C LYS A 156 -13.19 8.98 7.04
N PRO A 157 -13.75 10.02 6.38
CA PRO A 157 -15.20 10.15 6.17
C PRO A 157 -15.84 8.93 5.49
N THR A 158 -15.05 8.20 4.71
CA THR A 158 -15.44 6.96 4.03
C THR A 158 -15.64 5.77 4.96
N ASN A 159 -15.22 5.87 6.23
CA ASN A 159 -15.34 4.77 7.19
C ASN A 159 -16.80 4.58 7.65
N ARG A 160 -17.47 3.59 7.07
CA ARG A 160 -18.86 3.22 7.35
C ARG A 160 -19.09 2.43 8.64
N ASN A 161 -18.08 2.22 9.50
CA ASN A 161 -18.18 1.37 10.70
C ASN A 161 -18.76 -0.02 10.39
N ILE A 162 -18.34 -0.62 9.28
CA ILE A 162 -18.81 -1.96 8.92
C ILE A 162 -18.13 -2.96 9.84
N ILE A 163 -18.93 -3.66 10.63
CA ILE A 163 -18.48 -4.72 11.53
C ILE A 163 -18.80 -6.07 10.91
N VAL A 164 -17.92 -7.05 11.14
CA VAL A 164 -18.12 -8.43 10.71
C VAL A 164 -19.27 -9.06 11.51
N HIS A 165 -20.25 -9.64 10.81
CA HIS A 165 -21.38 -10.32 11.46
C HIS A 165 -20.91 -11.43 12.40
N CYS A 166 -21.52 -11.56 13.58
CA CYS A 166 -21.06 -12.48 14.62
C CYS A 166 -21.08 -13.96 14.17
N THR A 167 -22.01 -14.32 13.28
CA THR A 167 -22.17 -15.68 12.73
C THR A 167 -21.32 -15.96 11.47
N SER A 168 -20.54 -14.99 11.00
CA SER A 168 -19.65 -15.21 9.85
C SER A 168 -18.59 -16.29 10.15
N ALA A 169 -18.03 -16.91 9.13
CA ALA A 169 -17.01 -17.96 9.26
C ALA A 169 -15.62 -17.45 9.72
N HIS A 170 -15.49 -16.19 10.15
CA HIS A 170 -14.22 -15.63 10.61
C HIS A 170 -13.86 -16.13 12.02
N PRO A 171 -12.55 -16.30 12.33
CA PRO A 171 -12.09 -16.64 13.67
C PRO A 171 -12.60 -15.66 14.73
N THR A 172 -12.92 -16.16 15.91
CA THR A 172 -13.42 -15.34 17.03
C THR A 172 -12.45 -14.24 17.44
N SER A 173 -11.14 -14.49 17.33
CA SER A 173 -10.09 -13.48 17.56
C SER A 173 -10.24 -12.28 16.61
N MET A 174 -10.49 -12.54 15.32
CA MET A 174 -10.68 -11.48 14.32
C MET A 174 -11.95 -10.67 14.57
N LYS A 175 -13.07 -11.33 14.93
CA LYS A 175 -14.31 -10.64 15.29
C LYS A 175 -14.13 -9.73 16.51
N LYS A 176 -13.44 -10.23 17.56
CA LYS A 176 -13.09 -9.43 18.74
C LYS A 176 -12.20 -8.24 18.37
N ALA A 177 -11.19 -8.46 17.54
CA ALA A 177 -10.30 -7.40 17.07
C ALA A 177 -11.06 -6.32 16.28
N VAL A 178 -11.99 -6.68 15.40
CA VAL A 178 -12.81 -5.70 14.64
C VAL A 178 -13.67 -4.83 15.59
N VAL A 179 -14.12 -5.38 16.72
CA VAL A 179 -14.86 -4.60 17.73
C VAL A 179 -13.92 -3.75 18.59
N GLN A 180 -12.69 -4.21 18.87
CA GLN A 180 -11.75 -3.48 19.73
C GLN A 180 -10.95 -2.39 19.00
N ASN A 181 -10.54 -2.64 17.75
CA ASN A 181 -9.64 -1.78 17.00
C ASN A 181 -10.20 -0.36 16.71
N PRO A 182 -11.53 -0.17 16.48
CA PRO A 182 -12.09 1.16 16.32
C PRO A 182 -12.09 2.00 17.61
N TYR A 183 -11.93 1.37 18.79
CA TYR A 183 -12.13 2.02 20.10
C TYR A 183 -10.90 1.97 21.03
N CYS A 184 -9.91 1.09 20.79
CA CYS A 184 -8.88 0.77 21.78
C CYS A 184 -7.43 0.71 21.27
N SER A 185 -7.07 1.30 20.13
CA SER A 185 -5.64 1.56 19.87
C SER A 185 -5.23 2.81 20.67
N ARG A 186 -4.59 2.63 21.84
CA ARG A 186 -3.76 3.70 22.40
C ARG A 186 -2.56 3.84 21.48
N GLY A 187 -2.29 5.06 21.03
CA GLY A 187 -1.24 5.36 20.06
C GLY A 187 0.08 4.70 20.44
N LEU A 188 0.56 3.83 19.57
CA LEU A 188 1.93 3.35 19.56
C LEU A 188 2.44 3.61 18.15
N PHE A 189 2.97 4.82 17.97
CA PHE A 189 4.19 5.04 17.22
C PHE A 189 5.26 5.40 18.25
#